data_AF-A0A2K3LTA7-F1
#
_entry.id   AF-A0A2K3LTA7-F1
#
_cell.length_a   1.000
_cell.length_b   1.000
_cell.length_c   1.000
_cell.angle_alpha   90.00
_cell.angle_beta   90.00
_cell.angle_gamma   90.00
#
_symmetry.space_group_name_H-M   'P 1'
#
loop_
_entity.id
_entity.type
_entity.pdbx_description
1 polymer ?
#
loop_
_entity_poly.entity_id
_entity_poly.type
_entity_poly.pdbx_seq_one_letter_code
_entity_poly.pdbx_strand_id
1 'polypeptide(L)'
;MAWWHCNKPTSLTNTSTSHTLFITIAFAFFISQSFGARILQPHNSLPFIWPLPAKFSFGNETLSVDPTLSLTGNGAASPIVRAAFDRYKGIVFKNSNSYGFLRTVNVAYDVTKLNVVVRSKSEELQLGVDESYNLFVAKVSGSGGITIEVIFR
;
A
#
# COMPACT_ATOMS: atom_id res chain seq x y z
N MET A 1 7.62 20.65 -90.87
CA MET A 1 6.16 20.48 -91.01
C MET A 1 5.64 20.08 -89.65
N ALA A 2 4.70 20.87 -89.11
CA ALA A 2 4.10 20.70 -87.78
C ALA A 2 3.53 19.28 -87.58
N TRP A 3 3.40 18.84 -86.33
CA TRP A 3 2.14 18.34 -85.73
C TRP A 3 2.38 18.15 -84.22
N TRP A 4 1.66 18.93 -83.42
CA TRP A 4 1.62 18.86 -81.96
C TRP A 4 0.54 17.85 -81.54
N HIS A 5 0.76 17.12 -80.45
CA HIS A 5 -0.33 16.51 -79.69
C HIS A 5 -0.29 17.02 -78.24
N CYS A 6 -1.35 17.73 -77.89
CA CYS A 6 -1.61 18.37 -76.62
C CYS A 6 -2.49 17.42 -75.80
N ASN A 7 -2.06 17.02 -74.60
CA ASN A 7 -2.94 16.41 -73.62
C ASN A 7 -2.99 17.28 -72.36
N LYS A 8 -4.20 17.75 -72.07
CA LYS A 8 -4.59 18.53 -70.90
C LYS A 8 -4.84 17.59 -69.73
N PRO A 9 -4.38 17.94 -68.52
CA PRO A 9 -5.07 17.52 -67.31
C PRO A 9 -5.75 18.70 -66.61
N THR A 10 -7.04 18.47 -66.42
CA THR A 10 -8.06 19.21 -65.70
C THR A 10 -7.63 19.60 -64.29
N SER A 11 -7.83 20.87 -63.93
CA SER A 11 -7.75 21.34 -62.55
C SER A 11 -8.98 20.89 -61.77
N LEU A 12 -8.78 20.30 -60.60
CA LEU A 12 -9.82 20.22 -59.55
C LEU A 12 -9.22 20.71 -58.24
N THR A 13 -9.64 21.90 -57.85
CA THR A 13 -9.61 22.42 -56.49
C THR A 13 -10.44 21.52 -55.59
N ASN A 14 -9.98 21.25 -54.36
CA ASN A 14 -10.80 21.47 -53.17
C ASN A 14 -10.00 21.29 -51.88
N THR A 15 -10.14 22.31 -51.05
CA THR A 15 -9.88 22.38 -49.62
C THR A 15 -10.62 21.30 -48.84
N SER A 16 -10.01 20.73 -47.80
CA SER A 16 -10.69 20.49 -46.51
C SER A 16 -9.70 19.97 -45.46
N THR A 17 -9.18 20.89 -44.65
CA THR A 17 -8.69 20.61 -43.29
C THR A 17 -9.89 20.29 -42.41
N SER A 18 -9.91 19.13 -41.74
CA SER A 18 -10.58 18.90 -40.43
C SER A 18 -10.95 17.41 -40.22
N HIS A 19 -9.98 16.53 -40.02
CA HIS A 19 -10.27 15.20 -39.42
C HIS A 19 -9.24 14.70 -38.39
N THR A 20 -8.18 15.46 -38.11
CA THR A 20 -7.10 15.06 -37.19
C THR A 20 -7.36 15.41 -35.71
N LEU A 21 -8.62 15.57 -35.29
CA LEU A 21 -8.96 15.88 -33.89
C LEU A 21 -9.93 14.89 -33.22
N PHE A 22 -10.54 13.97 -33.98
CA PHE A 22 -11.54 13.05 -33.42
C PHE A 22 -10.99 11.71 -32.94
N ILE A 23 -9.78 11.31 -33.35
CA ILE A 23 -9.20 10.01 -33.00
C ILE A 23 -8.49 10.03 -31.64
N THR A 24 -8.07 11.20 -31.14
CA THR A 24 -7.41 11.34 -29.83
C THR A 24 -8.37 11.28 -28.64
N ILE A 25 -9.65 11.60 -28.83
CA ILE A 25 -10.65 11.59 -27.75
C ILE A 25 -11.13 10.16 -27.41
N ALA A 26 -11.12 9.24 -28.39
CA ALA A 26 -11.53 7.85 -28.16
C ALA A 26 -10.49 7.02 -27.39
N PHE A 27 -9.20 7.32 -27.51
CA PHE A 27 -8.15 6.59 -26.80
C PHE A 27 -8.00 7.01 -25.33
N ALA A 28 -8.44 8.22 -24.97
CA ALA A 28 -8.44 8.70 -23.60
C ALA A 28 -9.57 8.10 -22.73
N PHE A 29 -10.60 7.51 -23.36
CA PHE A 29 -11.76 6.97 -22.63
C PHE A 29 -11.66 5.48 -22.28
N PHE A 30 -10.63 4.77 -22.77
CA PHE A 30 -10.49 3.32 -22.58
C PHE A 30 -9.48 2.88 -21.52
N ILE A 31 -8.77 3.79 -20.84
CA ILE A 31 -7.80 3.41 -19.79
C ILE A 31 -8.40 3.50 -18.38
N SER A 32 -9.63 4.00 -18.24
CA SER A 32 -10.22 4.29 -16.93
C SER A 32 -11.12 3.18 -16.39
N GLN A 33 -10.69 1.92 -16.43
CA GLN A 33 -11.36 0.85 -15.66
C GLN A 33 -10.36 -0.20 -15.13
N SER A 34 -9.33 0.22 -14.37
CA SER A 34 -8.83 -0.67 -13.31
C SER A 34 -9.63 -0.39 -12.05
N PHE A 35 -10.86 -0.92 -12.01
CA PHE A 35 -11.64 -0.97 -10.79
C PHE A 35 -10.75 -1.66 -9.74
N GLY A 36 -10.48 -0.96 -8.64
CA GLY A 36 -9.79 -1.55 -7.51
C GLY A 36 -10.61 -2.75 -7.07
N ALA A 37 -10.17 -3.94 -7.50
CA ALA A 37 -10.75 -5.20 -7.07
C ALA A 37 -10.44 -5.29 -5.57
N ARG A 38 -11.36 -4.79 -4.74
CA ARG A 38 -11.44 -5.25 -3.37
C ARG A 38 -11.74 -6.72 -3.49
N ILE A 39 -10.70 -7.53 -3.32
CA ILE A 39 -10.87 -8.95 -3.05
C ILE A 39 -11.63 -8.98 -1.73
N LEU A 40 -12.97 -9.05 -1.80
CA LEU A 40 -13.79 -9.45 -0.67
C LEU A 40 -13.60 -10.96 -0.57
N GLN A 41 -12.40 -11.37 -0.18
CA GLN A 41 -12.22 -12.74 0.26
C GLN A 41 -12.99 -12.82 1.58
N PRO A 42 -13.97 -13.73 1.70
CA PRO A 42 -14.47 -14.10 3.01
C PRO A 42 -13.27 -14.73 3.72
N HIS A 43 -12.58 -13.94 4.53
CA HIS A 43 -11.44 -14.39 5.32
C HIS A 43 -11.99 -15.19 6.52
N ASN A 44 -12.59 -16.34 6.22
CA ASN A 44 -13.05 -17.31 7.21
C ASN A 44 -11.92 -18.23 7.68
N SER A 45 -10.68 -17.99 7.24
CA SER A 45 -9.52 -18.77 7.65
C SER A 45 -8.72 -18.02 8.69
N LEU A 46 -8.32 -18.75 9.74
CA LEU A 46 -7.48 -18.24 10.81
C LEU A 46 -6.15 -17.72 10.24
N PRO A 47 -5.66 -16.57 10.71
CA PRO A 47 -4.30 -16.14 10.38
C PRO A 47 -3.32 -17.21 10.88
N PHE A 48 -2.29 -17.49 10.07
CA PHE A 48 -1.25 -18.44 10.44
C PHE A 48 -0.41 -17.85 11.59
N ILE A 49 -0.60 -18.37 12.80
CA ILE A 49 0.10 -17.91 14.00
C ILE A 49 0.75 -19.11 14.68
N TRP A 50 2.04 -18.99 14.98
CA TRP A 50 2.81 -20.00 15.69
C TRP A 50 3.86 -19.35 16.62
N PRO A 51 3.95 -19.74 17.90
CA PRO A 51 3.00 -20.59 18.62
C PRO A 51 1.62 -19.92 18.73
N LEU A 52 0.57 -20.71 18.93
CA LEU A 52 -0.77 -20.16 19.14
C LEU A 52 -0.79 -19.38 20.48
N PRO A 53 -1.25 -18.11 20.52
CA PRO A 53 -1.28 -17.34 21.74
C PRO A 53 -2.21 -17.95 22.80
N ALA A 54 -1.88 -17.76 24.08
CA ALA A 54 -2.70 -18.26 25.20
C ALA A 54 -4.14 -17.72 25.18
N LYS A 55 -4.34 -16.51 24.64
CA LYS A 55 -5.65 -15.89 24.37
C LYS A 55 -5.59 -15.25 23.00
N PHE A 56 -6.56 -15.57 22.15
CA PHE A 56 -6.58 -15.10 20.77
C PHE A 56 -7.99 -14.83 20.28
N SER A 57 -8.15 -13.73 19.55
CA SER A 57 -9.36 -13.34 18.84
C SER A 57 -8.95 -12.54 17.60
N PHE A 58 -9.69 -12.67 16.52
CA PHE A 58 -9.43 -11.94 15.26
C PHE A 58 -10.71 -11.37 14.69
N GLY A 59 -10.56 -10.31 13.89
CA GLY A 59 -11.67 -9.67 13.19
C GLY A 59 -11.92 -10.27 11.81
N ASN A 60 -12.96 -9.76 11.16
CA ASN A 60 -13.33 -10.07 9.77
C ASN A 60 -12.71 -9.07 8.76
N GLU A 61 -12.09 -8.00 9.24
CA GLU A 61 -11.54 -6.95 8.38
C GLU A 61 -10.08 -7.23 8.02
N THR A 62 -9.72 -6.91 6.77
CA THR A 62 -8.33 -6.87 6.31
C THR A 62 -7.89 -5.43 6.20
N LEU A 63 -6.72 -5.13 6.75
CA LEU A 63 -6.20 -3.78 6.88
C LEU A 63 -4.93 -3.61 6.04
N SER A 64 -4.85 -2.51 5.32
CA SER A 64 -3.64 -2.12 4.60
C SER A 64 -2.65 -1.44 5.56
N VAL A 65 -1.39 -1.87 5.52
CA VAL A 65 -0.33 -1.36 6.39
C VAL A 65 0.68 -0.57 5.57
N ASP A 66 1.00 0.65 6.04
CA ASP A 66 1.99 1.52 5.41
C ASP A 66 3.40 0.93 5.51
N PRO A 67 4.13 0.70 4.40
CA PRO A 67 5.52 0.26 4.43
C PRO A 67 6.45 1.24 5.15
N THR A 68 6.04 2.50 5.29
CA THR A 68 6.74 3.55 6.03
C THR A 68 6.24 3.73 7.46
N LEU A 69 5.51 2.73 8.01
CA LEU A 69 5.02 2.67 9.39
C LEU A 69 6.02 3.26 10.41
N SER A 70 5.49 4.06 11.33
CA SER A 70 6.25 4.70 12.40
C SER A 70 6.02 4.01 13.76
N LEU A 71 7.05 4.02 14.60
CA LEU A 71 7.01 3.48 15.96
C LEU A 71 6.71 4.61 16.96
N THR A 72 5.75 4.40 17.85
CA THR A 72 5.35 5.33 18.92
C THR A 72 5.28 4.61 20.28
N GLY A 73 5.02 5.35 21.35
CA GLY A 73 4.99 4.83 22.71
C GLY A 73 6.36 4.89 23.40
N ASN A 74 6.43 4.50 24.67
CA ASN A 74 7.71 4.54 25.40
C ASN A 74 8.72 3.50 24.88
N GLY A 75 8.25 2.44 24.22
CA GLY A 75 9.11 1.48 23.51
C GLY A 75 9.92 2.12 22.39
N ALA A 76 9.46 3.22 21.80
CA ALA A 76 10.22 3.94 20.76
C ALA A 76 11.54 4.54 21.27
N ALA A 77 11.66 4.77 22.58
CA ALA A 77 12.87 5.25 23.22
C ALA A 77 13.87 4.13 23.55
N SER A 78 13.45 2.85 23.60
CA SER A 78 14.35 1.72 23.86
C SER A 78 15.15 1.36 22.59
N PRO A 79 16.49 1.33 22.65
CA PRO A 79 17.32 0.93 21.52
C PRO A 79 17.04 -0.49 21.04
N ILE A 80 16.75 -1.42 21.96
CA ILE A 80 16.47 -2.83 21.66
C ILE A 80 15.16 -2.95 20.90
N VAL A 81 14.10 -2.30 21.38
CA VAL A 81 12.78 -2.30 20.74
C VAL A 81 12.87 -1.65 19.36
N ARG A 82 13.58 -0.53 19.22
CA ARG A 82 13.77 0.13 17.92
C ARG A 82 14.51 -0.75 16.93
N ALA A 83 15.60 -1.39 17.35
CA ALA A 83 16.34 -2.32 16.49
C ALA A 83 15.47 -3.52 16.10
N ALA A 84 14.63 -4.04 17.00
CA ALA A 84 13.68 -5.11 16.69
C ALA A 84 12.64 -4.67 15.67
N PHE A 85 12.06 -3.48 15.86
CA PHE A 85 11.11 -2.89 14.93
C PHE A 85 11.68 -2.79 13.51
N ASP A 86 12.90 -2.26 13.35
CA ASP A 86 13.54 -2.12 12.04
C ASP A 86 13.76 -3.48 11.36
N ARG A 87 14.20 -4.50 12.11
CA ARG A 87 14.37 -5.86 11.59
C ARG A 87 13.05 -6.45 11.10
N TYR A 88 11.99 -6.36 11.90
CA TYR A 88 10.68 -6.91 11.53
C TYR A 88 10.05 -6.16 10.37
N LYS A 89 10.22 -4.83 10.31
CA LYS A 89 9.82 -4.02 9.16
C LYS A 89 10.51 -4.51 7.88
N GLY A 90 11.81 -4.79 7.94
CA GLY A 90 12.56 -5.37 6.81
C GLY A 90 12.06 -6.75 6.37
N ILE A 91 11.59 -7.59 7.29
CA ILE A 91 11.05 -8.92 6.99
C ILE A 91 9.66 -8.82 6.35
N VAL A 92 8.74 -8.08 6.98
CA VAL A 92 7.34 -7.95 6.54
C VAL A 92 7.25 -7.25 5.19
N PHE A 93 8.08 -6.24 4.96
CA PHE A 93 8.04 -5.41 3.76
C PHE A 93 9.16 -5.72 2.75
N LYS A 94 9.85 -6.87 2.88
CA LYS A 94 10.96 -7.24 1.99
C LYS A 94 10.60 -7.10 0.50
N ASN A 95 9.37 -7.46 0.13
CA ASN A 95 8.89 -7.47 -1.25
C ASN A 95 8.14 -6.18 -1.66
N SER A 96 7.92 -5.23 -0.75
CA SER A 96 7.16 -4.00 -1.08
C SER A 96 8.01 -2.95 -1.80
N ASN A 97 9.34 -3.04 -1.72
CA ASN A 97 10.27 -2.10 -2.37
C ASN A 97 10.45 -2.32 -3.88
N SER A 98 10.06 -3.47 -4.45
CA SER A 98 10.20 -3.71 -5.90
C SER A 98 9.31 -2.81 -6.76
N TYR A 99 8.32 -2.13 -6.18
CA TYR A 99 7.41 -1.23 -6.91
C TYR A 99 7.77 0.26 -6.75
N GLY A 100 8.96 0.57 -6.25
CA GLY A 100 9.42 1.95 -5.96
C GLY A 100 9.46 2.90 -7.16
N PHE A 101 9.43 2.38 -8.40
CA PHE A 101 9.46 3.20 -9.61
C PHE A 101 8.10 3.78 -10.03
N LEU A 102 6.98 3.32 -9.46
CA LEU A 102 5.62 3.77 -9.81
C LEU A 102 4.89 4.45 -8.63
N ARG A 103 5.62 5.10 -7.72
CA ARG A 103 5.07 5.76 -6.51
C ARG A 103 4.30 7.08 -6.77
N THR A 104 3.81 7.32 -7.98
CA THR A 104 3.04 8.54 -8.31
C THR A 104 1.59 8.51 -7.82
N VAL A 105 1.11 7.37 -7.30
CA VAL A 105 -0.26 7.25 -6.77
C VAL A 105 -0.24 7.36 -5.25
N ASN A 106 -0.91 8.36 -4.69
CA ASN A 106 -1.17 8.48 -3.25
C ASN A 106 -2.03 7.28 -2.78
N VAL A 107 -1.38 6.21 -2.31
CA VAL A 107 -2.07 5.07 -1.70
C VAL A 107 -2.32 5.40 -0.23
N ALA A 108 -3.59 5.48 0.16
CA ALA A 108 -3.98 5.60 1.56
C ALA A 108 -3.87 4.23 2.25
N TYR A 109 -3.21 4.19 3.40
CA TYR A 109 -3.08 2.99 4.24
C TYR A 109 -3.92 3.14 5.51
N ASP A 110 -4.48 2.03 5.98
CA ASP A 110 -5.31 2.01 7.19
C ASP A 110 -4.45 2.13 8.45
N VAL A 111 -3.28 1.48 8.47
CA VAL A 111 -2.35 1.44 9.61
C VAL A 111 -1.06 2.20 9.28
N THR A 112 -0.79 3.27 10.03
CA THR A 112 0.40 4.13 9.84
C THR A 112 1.31 4.22 11.09
N LYS A 113 0.82 3.75 12.24
CA LYS A 113 1.55 3.77 13.52
C LYS A 113 1.47 2.44 14.26
N LEU A 114 2.59 2.04 14.84
CA LEU A 114 2.70 0.96 15.83
C LEU A 114 3.05 1.57 17.17
N ASN A 115 2.15 1.46 18.15
CA ASN A 115 2.35 1.90 19.52
C ASN A 115 2.88 0.75 20.38
N VAL A 116 4.11 0.88 20.88
CA VAL A 116 4.70 -0.12 21.79
C VAL A 116 4.87 0.48 23.17
N VAL A 117 4.24 -0.15 24.15
CA VAL A 117 4.31 0.19 25.56
C VAL A 117 5.05 -0.91 26.31
N VAL A 118 6.18 -0.56 26.93
CA VAL A 118 6.97 -1.47 27.77
C VAL A 118 6.85 -1.03 29.21
N ARG A 119 6.39 -1.89 30.12
CA ARG A 119 6.21 -1.54 31.53
C ARG A 119 7.46 -1.79 32.37
N SER A 120 8.22 -2.83 32.07
CA SER A 120 9.49 -3.09 32.73
C SER A 120 10.54 -2.02 32.40
N LYS A 121 11.36 -1.68 33.40
CA LYS A 121 12.54 -0.80 33.24
C LYS A 121 13.83 -1.57 33.06
N SER A 122 13.80 -2.90 33.30
CA SER A 122 14.98 -3.76 33.20
C SER A 122 15.00 -4.46 31.85
N GLU A 123 16.16 -4.42 31.19
CA GLU A 123 16.44 -5.11 29.93
C GLU A 123 17.36 -6.34 30.13
N GLU A 124 17.57 -6.76 31.39
CA GLU A 124 18.44 -7.89 31.72
C GLU A 124 17.79 -9.25 31.46
N LEU A 125 18.56 -10.18 30.90
CA LEU A 125 18.11 -11.53 30.59
C LEU A 125 18.36 -12.46 31.78
N GLN A 126 17.31 -12.73 32.55
CA GLN A 126 17.32 -13.67 33.66
C GLN A 126 16.26 -14.76 33.45
N LEU A 127 16.42 -15.90 34.11
CA LEU A 127 15.36 -16.91 34.14
C LEU A 127 14.17 -16.36 34.96
N GLY A 128 12.95 -16.51 34.44
CA GLY A 128 11.74 -16.02 35.10
C GLY A 128 11.38 -14.57 34.79
N VAL A 129 12.00 -13.95 33.78
CA VAL A 129 11.55 -12.66 33.22
C VAL A 129 10.15 -12.82 32.62
N ASP A 130 9.31 -11.79 32.78
CA ASP A 130 7.97 -11.75 32.19
C ASP A 130 8.05 -11.43 30.70
N GLU A 131 7.77 -12.42 29.86
CA GLU A 131 7.70 -12.29 28.39
C GLU A 131 6.26 -12.06 27.89
N SER A 132 5.31 -11.84 28.81
CA SER A 132 3.91 -11.70 28.46
C SER A 132 3.62 -10.34 27.79
N TYR A 133 2.75 -10.38 26.78
CA TYR A 133 2.29 -9.20 26.07
C TYR A 133 0.81 -9.27 25.74
N ASN A 134 0.24 -8.11 25.42
CA ASN A 134 -1.08 -8.00 24.82
C ASN A 134 -0.95 -7.23 23.51
N LEU A 135 -1.55 -7.77 22.45
CA LEU A 135 -1.57 -7.17 21.11
C LEU A 135 -3.01 -6.78 20.77
N PHE A 136 -3.22 -5.51 20.49
CA PHE A 136 -4.50 -4.96 20.06
C PHE A 136 -4.35 -4.33 18.68
N VAL A 137 -5.26 -4.70 17.77
CA VAL A 137 -5.37 -4.11 16.43
C VAL A 137 -6.74 -3.48 16.33
N ALA A 138 -6.82 -2.15 16.48
CA ALA A 138 -8.09 -1.45 16.56
C ALA A 138 -8.05 -0.08 15.88
N LYS A 139 -9.19 0.31 15.32
CA LYS A 139 -9.39 1.64 14.76
C LYS A 139 -9.48 2.67 15.87
N VAL A 140 -8.67 3.73 15.79
CA VAL A 140 -8.71 4.81 16.79
C VAL A 140 -9.84 5.76 16.43
N SER A 141 -10.89 5.78 17.27
CA SER A 141 -12.03 6.68 17.12
C SER A 141 -11.57 8.14 17.01
N GLY A 142 -11.87 8.78 15.88
CA GLY A 142 -11.62 10.22 15.64
C GLY A 142 -10.38 10.57 14.81
N SER A 143 -9.44 9.64 14.55
CA SER A 143 -8.21 9.95 13.79
C SER A 143 -8.19 9.40 12.35
N GLY A 144 -9.25 8.70 11.92
CA GLY A 144 -9.33 8.05 10.62
C GLY A 144 -8.38 6.84 10.44
N GLY A 145 -7.31 6.75 11.23
CA GLY A 145 -6.30 5.70 11.19
C GLY A 145 -6.49 4.59 12.22
N ILE A 146 -5.87 3.46 11.93
CA ILE A 146 -5.79 2.29 12.80
C ILE A 146 -4.40 2.25 13.43
N THR A 147 -4.36 1.94 14.73
CA THR A 147 -3.11 1.78 15.47
C THR A 147 -3.01 0.35 15.96
N ILE A 148 -1.82 -0.21 15.86
CA ILE A 148 -1.49 -1.48 16.52
C ILE A 148 -0.87 -1.12 17.87
N GLU A 149 -1.41 -1.66 18.96
CA GLU A 149 -0.87 -1.45 20.30
C GLU A 149 -0.33 -2.75 20.86
N VAL A 150 0.91 -2.70 21.36
CA VAL A 150 1.57 -3.82 22.04
C VAL A 150 1.96 -3.38 23.44
N ILE A 151 1.53 -4.15 24.44
CA ILE A 151 1.82 -3.87 25.85
C ILE A 151 2.59 -5.05 26.44
N PHE A 152 3.87 -4.85 26.72
CA PHE A 152 4.70 -5.78 27.50
C PHE A 152 4.48 -5.52 28.99
N ARG A 153 4.33 -6.60 29.77
CA ARG A 153 4.08 -6.49 31.21
C ARG A 153 5.34 -6.24 32.03
#